data_AF-A0A7K9I6R0-F1
#
_entry.id   AF-A0A7K9I6R0-F1
#
_cell.length_a   1.000
_cell.length_b   1.000
_cell.length_c   1.000
_cell.angle_alpha   90.00
_cell.angle_beta   90.00
_cell.angle_gamma   90.00
#
_symmetry.space_group_name_H-M   'P 1'
#
loop_
_entity.id
_entity.type
_entity.pdbx_description
1 polymer ?
#
loop_
_entity_poly.entity_id
_entity_poly.type
_entity_poly.pdbx_seq_one_letter_code
_entity_poly.pdbx_strand_id
1 'polypeptide(L)' 'SGGLGCPLIPPPLSPQVGVPAGRREQRVGSLRGHSLYSARVRARPDGVSFGGFWSSWSQPARATTASGEG' A
#
# COMPACT_ATOMS: atom_id res chain seq x y z
N SER A 1 24.61 -11.46 -18.13
CA SER A 1 24.38 -10.01 -17.93
C SER A 1 22.88 -9.74 -17.84
N GLY A 2 22.40 -9.08 -16.78
CA GLY A 2 21.07 -8.46 -16.76
C GLY A 2 19.93 -9.15 -16.00
N GLY A 3 20.21 -9.94 -14.95
CA GLY A 3 19.17 -10.48 -14.07
C GLY A 3 19.01 -9.66 -12.79
N LEU A 4 18.38 -8.49 -12.85
CA LEU A 4 17.91 -7.78 -11.65
C LEU A 4 16.41 -8.00 -11.52
N GLY A 5 16.06 -9.23 -11.14
CA GLY A 5 14.75 -9.53 -10.60
C GLY A 5 14.46 -8.57 -9.45
N CYS A 6 13.29 -7.94 -9.51
CA CYS A 6 12.80 -6.98 -8.54
C CYS A 6 13.11 -7.46 -7.12
N PRO A 7 13.58 -6.60 -6.20
CA PRO A 7 13.89 -7.05 -4.85
C PRO A 7 12.60 -7.66 -4.28
N LEU A 8 12.63 -8.98 -4.07
CA LEU A 8 11.67 -9.75 -3.31
C LEU A 8 11.81 -9.32 -1.85
N ILE A 9 11.44 -8.06 -1.56
CA ILE A 9 11.24 -7.63 -0.19
C ILE A 9 9.98 -8.39 0.24
N PRO A 10 10.08 -9.37 1.17
CA PRO A 10 8.90 -10.04 1.67
C PRO A 10 7.95 -8.95 2.19
N PRO A 11 6.65 -8.98 1.84
CA PRO A 11 5.73 -8.04 2.45
C PRO A 11 5.86 -8.22 3.97
N PRO A 12 5.98 -7.13 4.75
CA PRO A 12 5.83 -7.26 6.19
C PRO A 12 4.49 -7.95 6.45
N LEU A 13 4.33 -8.62 7.59
CA LEU A 13 3.08 -9.26 8.05
C LEU A 13 1.90 -8.27 8.22
N SER A 14 2.02 -7.07 7.66
CA SER A 14 1.05 -5.99 7.64
C SER A 14 -0.04 -6.27 6.60
N PRO A 15 -1.30 -5.94 6.92
CA PRO A 15 -2.39 -6.06 5.97
C PRO A 15 -2.13 -5.19 4.73
N GLN A 16 -2.35 -5.76 3.55
CA GLN A 16 -2.29 -5.05 2.27
C GLN A 16 -3.72 -4.88 1.74
N VAL A 17 -4.07 -3.67 1.31
CA VAL A 17 -5.36 -3.37 0.69
C VAL A 17 -5.17 -3.10 -0.80
N GLY A 18 -5.95 -3.78 -1.63
CA GLY A 18 -6.01 -3.50 -3.06
C GLY A 18 -6.82 -2.24 -3.33
N VAL A 19 -6.27 -1.32 -4.11
CA VAL A 19 -6.95 -0.08 -4.53
C VAL A 19 -7.36 -0.25 -6.00
N PRO A 20 -8.67 -0.16 -6.34
CA PRO A 20 -9.13 -0.19 -7.72
C PRO A 20 -8.41 0.83 -8.64
N ALA A 21 -8.25 0.50 -9.92
CA ALA A 21 -7.64 1.40 -10.89
C ALA A 21 -8.37 2.76 -10.94
N GLY A 22 -7.62 3.85 -11.10
CA GLY A 22 -8.16 5.22 -11.14
C GLY A 22 -8.60 5.78 -9.77
N ARG A 23 -8.55 4.98 -8.70
CA ARG A 23 -8.88 5.44 -7.35
C ARG A 23 -7.65 6.03 -6.66
N ARG A 24 -7.79 7.27 -6.20
CA ARG A 24 -6.78 8.00 -5.41
C ARG A 24 -6.92 7.83 -3.90
N GLU A 25 -8.06 7.31 -3.44
CA GLU A 25 -8.43 7.26 -2.01
C GLU A 25 -9.05 5.90 -1.66
N GLN A 26 -8.51 5.23 -0.63
CA GLN A 26 -9.01 3.95 -0.12
C GLN A 26 -9.22 4.04 1.39
N ARG A 27 -10.41 3.68 1.87
CA ARG A 27 -10.68 3.56 3.29
C ARG A 27 -10.09 2.26 3.82
N VAL A 28 -9.36 2.36 4.93
CA VAL A 28 -8.81 1.22 5.66
C VAL A 28 -9.63 1.01 6.92
N GLY A 29 -10.29 -0.14 7.02
CA GLY A 29 -11.11 -0.53 8.18
C GLY A 29 -10.32 -1.30 9.23
N SER A 30 -11.01 -1.68 10.32
CA SER A 30 -10.48 -2.57 11.37
C SER A 30 -9.19 -2.08 12.04
N LEU A 31 -8.95 -0.78 12.05
CA LEU A 31 -7.86 -0.18 12.79
C LEU A 31 -8.23 -0.06 14.26
N ARG A 32 -7.27 -0.34 15.16
CA ARG A 32 -7.44 -0.08 16.59
C ARG A 32 -7.48 1.42 16.80
N GLY A 33 -8.41 1.93 17.62
CA GLY A 33 -8.41 3.33 18.01
C GLY A 33 -7.16 3.71 18.81
N HIS A 34 -6.82 4.99 18.82
CA HIS A 34 -5.68 5.56 19.56
C HIS A 34 -4.33 4.89 19.27
N SER A 35 -4.18 4.34 18.07
CA SER A 35 -2.99 3.57 17.69
C SER A 35 -2.27 4.26 16.54
N LEU A 36 -0.94 4.32 16.62
CA LEU A 36 -0.10 4.90 15.58
C LEU A 36 0.09 3.88 14.45
N TYR A 37 -0.33 4.23 13.24
CA TYR A 37 -0.14 3.44 12.04
C TYR A 37 0.83 4.10 11.07
N SER A 38 1.53 3.28 10.29
CA SER A 38 2.38 3.69 9.19
C SER A 38 1.88 3.03 7.90
N ALA A 39 1.58 3.84 6.90
CA ALA A 39 1.07 3.40 5.60
C ALA A 39 2.03 3.81 4.47
N ARG A 40 2.10 2.98 3.43
CA ARG A 40 2.84 3.24 2.19
C ARG A 40 1.98 2.82 1.01
N VAL A 41 2.14 3.50 -0.12
CA VAL A 41 1.41 3.20 -1.36
C VAL A 41 2.42 2.84 -2.45
N ARG A 42 2.03 1.94 -3.34
CA ARG A 42 2.73 1.65 -4.59
C ARG A 42 1.69 1.41 -5.68
N ALA A 43 2.04 1.72 -6.93
CA ALA A 43 1.15 1.56 -8.08
C ALA A 43 1.80 0.63 -9.10
N ARG A 44 0.99 -0.05 -9.91
CA ARG A 44 1.45 -0.75 -11.12
C ARG A 44 0.50 -0.41 -12.26
N PRO A 45 0.95 -0.51 -13.52
CA PRO A 45 0.04 -0.48 -14.66
C PRO A 45 -1.07 -1.53 -14.50
N ASP A 46 -2.27 -1.21 -14.98
CA ASP A 46 -3.47 -2.04 -14.89
C ASP A 46 -3.37 -3.37 -15.65
N GLY A 47 -2.33 -3.53 -16.48
CA GLY A 47 -2.07 -4.72 -17.26
C GLY A 47 -2.95 -4.86 -18.50
N VAL A 48 -3.86 -3.92 -18.75
CA VAL A 48 -4.78 -3.94 -19.91
C VAL A 48 -4.12 -3.33 -21.13
N SER A 49 -3.56 -2.12 -20.99
CA SER A 49 -2.87 -1.42 -22.10
C SER A 49 -1.35 -1.45 -21.97
N PHE A 50 -0.84 -1.55 -20.75
CA PHE A 50 0.59 -1.61 -20.46
C PHE A 50 0.84 -2.65 -19.37
N GLY A 51 1.68 -3.63 -19.66
CA GLY A 51 2.26 -4.52 -18.65
C GLY A 51 3.37 -3.79 -17.88
N GLY A 52 3.62 -4.20 -16.64
CA GLY A 52 4.72 -3.63 -15.88
C GLY A 52 4.84 -4.13 -14.46
N PHE A 53 5.97 -3.77 -13.87
CA PHE A 53 6.26 -4.00 -12.47
C PHE A 53 5.57 -2.94 -11.61
N TRP A 54 5.38 -3.29 -10.34
CA TRP A 54 5.01 -2.31 -9.34
C TRP A 54 6.11 -1.25 -9.18
N SER A 55 5.71 0.00 -8.93
CA SER A 55 6.59 1.07 -8.48
C SER A 55 7.29 0.71 -7.17
N SER A 56 8.34 1.48 -6.86
CA SER A 56 8.84 1.59 -5.49
C SER A 56 7.73 2.05 -4.55
N TRP A 57 7.82 1.66 -3.29
CA TRP A 57 6.95 2.18 -2.24
C TRP A 57 7.14 3.70 -2.08
N SER A 58 6.05 4.41 -1.76
CA SER A 58 6.10 5.80 -1.35
C SER A 58 6.85 5.98 -0.02
N GLN A 59 7.16 7.23 0.30
CA GLN A 59 7.53 7.59 1.66
C GLN A 59 6.41 7.17 2.64
N PRO A 60 6.76 6.77 3.87
CA PRO A 60 5.78 6.36 4.87
C PRO A 60 4.99 7.55 5.39
N ALA A 61 3.66 7.44 5.35
CA ALA A 61 2.74 8.34 6.03
C ALA A 61 2.39 7.75 7.40
N ARG A 62 2.38 8.57 8.45
CA ARG A 62 2.05 8.15 9.81
C ARG A 62 0.80 8.86 10.28
N ALA A 63 -0.12 8.12 10.88
CA ALA A 63 -1.35 8.68 11.41
C ALA A 63 -1.77 7.93 12.68
N THR A 64 -2.28 8.67 13.66
CA THR A 64 -2.96 8.11 14.83
C THR A 64 -4.43 8.00 14.52
N THR A 65 -5.00 6.82 14.76
CA THR A 65 -6.43 6.59 14.59
C THR A 65 -7.21 7.22 15.75
N ALA A 66 -8.38 7.79 15.44
CA ALA A 66 -9.28 8.29 16.47
C ALA A 66 -9.79 7.13 17.35
N SER A 67 -10.22 7.45 18.58
CA SER A 67 -11.18 6.57 19.28
C SER A 67 -12.37 6.41 18.37
N GLY A 68 -12.85 5.18 18.15
CA GLY A 68 -14.24 5.07 17.74
C GLY A 68 -15.08 5.67 18.88
N GLU A 69 -15.76 6.78 18.63
CA GLU A 69 -16.99 7.05 19.38
C GLU A 69 -18.00 5.98 18.93
N GLY A 70 -18.59 5.30 19.92
CA GLY A 70 -19.61 4.27 19.69
C GLY A 70 -20.90 4.84 19.15
#